data_AF-A0A6B3ES43-F1
#
_entry.id   AF-A0A6B3ES43-F1
#
_cell.length_a   1.000
_cell.length_b   1.000
_cell.length_c   1.000
_cell.angle_alpha   90.00
_cell.angle_beta   90.00
_cell.angle_gamma   90.00
#
_symmetry.space_group_name_H-M   'P 1'
#
loop_
_entity.id
_entity.type
_entity.pdbx_description
1 polymer ?
#
loop_
_entity_poly.entity_id
_entity_poly.type
_entity_poly.pdbx_seq_one_letter_code
_entity_poly.pdbx_strand_id
1 'polypeptide(L)'
;KSNAATLAIGAALEDVRKGLAGPVPPHLRDGHYKGAQKLGHAQGYVYPHDVPGAIAAQQYAPDALKDRQYYTPTRYGTEARYADVVEMVRERLRGTRE
;
A
#
# COMPACT_ATOMS: atom_id res chain seq x y z
N LYS A 1 19.01 -15.23 -7.27
CA LYS A 1 19.30 -13.77 -7.30
C LYS A 1 18.05 -13.07 -7.79
N SER A 2 17.76 -11.86 -7.30
CA SER A 2 16.60 -11.08 -7.75
C SER A 2 16.92 -9.60 -7.69
N ASN A 3 16.43 -8.85 -8.68
CA ASN A 3 16.43 -7.39 -8.72
C ASN A 3 15.00 -6.82 -8.66
N ALA A 4 13.98 -7.64 -8.33
CA ALA A 4 12.58 -7.24 -8.36
C ALA A 4 12.28 -6.04 -7.44
N ALA A 5 12.85 -6.00 -6.25
CA ALA A 5 12.72 -4.86 -5.34
C ALA A 5 13.36 -3.58 -5.90
N THR A 6 14.53 -3.69 -6.51
CA THR A 6 15.23 -2.55 -7.14
C THR A 6 14.41 -1.97 -8.29
N LEU A 7 13.87 -2.82 -9.16
CA LEU A 7 13.01 -2.40 -10.27
C LEU A 7 11.70 -1.76 -9.76
N ALA A 8 11.09 -2.32 -8.71
CA ALA A 8 9.89 -1.78 -8.10
C ALA A 8 10.10 -0.35 -7.56
N ILE A 9 11.19 -0.13 -6.83
CA ILE A 9 11.55 1.20 -6.32
C ILE A 9 11.83 2.16 -7.48
N GLY A 10 12.56 1.72 -8.52
CA GLY A 10 12.83 2.52 -9.70
C GLY A 10 11.55 3.01 -10.40
N ALA A 11 10.58 2.11 -10.59
CA ALA A 11 9.29 2.44 -11.19
C ALA A 11 8.48 3.42 -10.32
N ALA A 12 8.43 3.20 -9.01
CA ALA A 12 7.74 4.12 -8.09
C ALA A 12 8.37 5.52 -8.10
N LEU A 13 9.71 5.61 -8.13
CA LEU A 13 10.43 6.88 -8.23
C LEU A 13 10.17 7.59 -9.56
N GLU A 14 10.05 6.85 -10.66
CA GLU A 14 9.72 7.41 -11.97
C GLU A 14 8.32 8.04 -11.96
N ASP A 15 7.32 7.38 -11.39
CA ASP A 15 5.97 7.92 -11.28
C ASP A 15 5.92 9.20 -10.42
N VAL A 16 6.71 9.25 -9.33
CA VAL A 16 6.88 10.49 -8.55
C VAL A 16 7.51 11.59 -9.40
N ARG A 17 8.58 11.31 -10.15
CA ARG A 17 9.26 12.29 -11.02
C ARG A 17 8.37 12.80 -12.15
N LYS A 18 7.44 11.97 -12.63
CA LYS A 18 6.42 12.34 -13.62
C LYS A 18 5.27 13.17 -13.02
N GLY A 19 5.28 13.44 -11.71
CA GLY A 19 4.23 14.18 -11.04
C GLY A 19 2.94 13.38 -10.84
N LEU A 20 2.99 12.04 -10.93
CA LEU A 20 1.83 11.18 -10.69
C LEU A 20 1.57 10.96 -9.18
N ALA A 21 2.44 11.48 -8.32
CA ALA A 21 2.24 11.48 -6.87
C ALA A 21 1.05 12.39 -6.52
N GLY A 22 -0.12 11.78 -6.28
CA GLY A 22 -1.29 12.47 -5.75
C GLY A 22 -1.17 12.78 -4.25
N PRO A 23 -2.17 13.47 -3.66
CA PRO A 23 -2.18 13.74 -2.24
C PRO A 23 -2.30 12.45 -1.41
N VAL A 24 -1.77 12.48 -0.18
CA VAL A 24 -1.94 11.39 0.79
C VAL A 24 -3.45 11.21 1.08
N PRO A 25 -3.99 9.98 1.05
CA PRO A 25 -5.37 9.72 1.44
C PRO A 25 -5.70 10.26 2.85
N PRO A 26 -6.86 10.92 3.08
CA PRO A 26 -7.16 11.61 4.33
C PRO A 26 -7.03 10.74 5.59
N HIS A 27 -7.46 9.47 5.52
CA HIS A 27 -7.37 8.51 6.63
C HIS A 27 -5.94 8.11 6.97
N LEU A 28 -4.96 8.38 6.10
CA LEU A 28 -3.52 8.16 6.37
C LEU A 28 -2.77 9.42 6.78
N ARG A 29 -3.42 10.58 6.78
CA ARG A 29 -2.79 11.83 7.22
C ARG A 29 -2.73 11.88 8.74
N ASP A 30 -1.75 12.60 9.26
CA ASP A 30 -1.60 12.79 10.69
C ASP A 30 -2.85 13.43 11.31
N GLY A 31 -3.35 12.80 12.37
CA GLY A 31 -4.52 13.20 13.14
C GLY A 31 -4.21 13.97 14.42
N HIS A 32 -2.93 14.08 14.82
CA HIS A 32 -2.55 14.50 16.18
C HIS A 32 -2.42 16.02 16.36
N TYR A 33 -2.61 16.82 15.30
CA TYR A 33 -2.48 18.27 15.38
C TYR A 33 -3.85 18.98 15.48
N LYS A 34 -3.83 20.19 16.05
CA LYS A 34 -5.03 21.00 16.25
C LYS A 34 -5.68 21.35 14.91
N GLY A 35 -6.89 20.85 14.67
CA GLY A 35 -7.65 21.09 13.43
C GLY A 35 -7.71 19.87 12.50
N ALA A 36 -6.96 18.81 12.76
CA ALA A 36 -6.96 17.59 11.95
C ALA A 36 -8.36 17.00 11.76
N GLN A 37 -9.18 16.95 12.82
CA GLN A 37 -10.58 16.49 12.74
C GLN A 37 -11.42 17.34 11.79
N LYS A 38 -11.29 18.67 11.83
CA LYS A 38 -12.04 19.56 10.92
C LYS A 38 -11.64 19.37 9.46
N LEU A 39 -10.40 18.96 9.22
CA LEU A 39 -9.83 18.70 7.90
C LEU A 39 -10.08 17.25 7.42
N GLY A 40 -10.75 16.41 8.21
CA GLY A 40 -11.00 15.02 7.85
C GLY A 40 -9.77 14.09 7.97
N HIS A 41 -8.70 14.53 8.63
CA HIS A 41 -7.48 13.74 8.77
C HIS A 41 -7.65 12.60 9.78
N ALA A 42 -7.01 11.46 9.50
CA ALA A 42 -7.06 10.23 10.29
C ALA A 42 -8.47 9.65 10.51
N GLN A 43 -9.52 10.26 9.94
CA GLN A 43 -10.88 9.73 10.00
C GLN A 43 -11.01 8.53 9.07
N GLY A 44 -11.54 7.42 9.58
CA GLY A 44 -11.69 6.18 8.82
C GLY A 44 -10.42 5.35 8.68
N TYR A 45 -9.33 5.70 9.39
CA TYR A 45 -8.15 4.84 9.47
C TYR A 45 -8.50 3.52 10.12
N VAL A 46 -8.15 2.41 9.47
CA VAL A 46 -8.32 1.07 10.03
C VAL A 46 -6.97 0.61 10.58
N TYR A 47 -6.87 0.39 11.89
CA TYR A 47 -5.64 -0.10 12.51
C TYR A 47 -5.44 -1.58 12.18
N PRO A 48 -4.37 -1.98 11.45
CA PRO A 48 -4.24 -3.35 10.97
C PRO A 48 -4.18 -4.40 12.08
N HIS A 49 -3.71 -4.07 13.27
CA HIS A 49 -3.63 -5.05 14.37
C HIS A 49 -5.00 -5.41 14.97
N ASP A 50 -6.03 -4.62 14.71
CA ASP A 50 -7.38 -4.87 15.22
C ASP A 50 -8.25 -5.70 14.24
N VAL A 51 -7.75 -5.97 13.02
CA VAL A 51 -8.49 -6.76 12.02
C VAL A 51 -7.99 -8.20 11.92
N PRO A 52 -8.88 -9.17 11.65
CA PRO A 52 -8.48 -10.55 11.39
C PRO A 52 -7.39 -10.67 10.32
N GLY A 53 -6.37 -11.47 10.60
CA GLY A 53 -5.24 -11.66 9.68
C GLY A 53 -4.28 -10.47 9.56
N ALA A 54 -4.46 -9.43 10.37
CA ALA A 54 -3.61 -8.25 10.48
C ALA A 54 -3.40 -7.46 9.17
N ILE A 55 -4.38 -7.51 8.26
CA ILE A 55 -4.34 -6.82 6.97
C ILE A 55 -5.62 -6.01 6.81
N ALA A 56 -5.51 -4.69 7.01
CA ALA A 56 -6.62 -3.77 6.82
C ALA A 56 -6.85 -3.51 5.33
N ALA A 57 -8.03 -3.92 4.83
CA ALA A 57 -8.52 -3.62 3.49
C ALA A 57 -8.91 -2.13 3.39
N GLN A 58 -7.91 -1.28 3.20
CA GLN A 58 -8.05 0.16 2.99
C GLN A 58 -7.11 0.61 1.87
N GLN A 59 -7.37 1.79 1.31
CA GLN A 59 -6.52 2.38 0.30
C GLN A 59 -5.23 2.93 0.92
N TYR A 60 -4.08 2.62 0.32
CA TYR A 60 -2.77 3.13 0.78
C TYR A 60 -2.12 4.12 -0.18
N ALA A 61 -2.19 3.84 -1.49
CA ALA A 61 -1.69 4.75 -2.51
C ALA A 61 -2.70 5.88 -2.81
N PRO A 62 -2.25 7.05 -3.27
CA PRO A 62 -3.14 8.11 -3.78
C PRO A 62 -4.06 7.62 -4.89
N ASP A 63 -5.18 8.30 -5.13
CA ASP A 63 -6.19 7.90 -6.12
C ASP A 63 -5.59 7.66 -7.52
N ALA A 64 -4.63 8.49 -7.93
CA ALA A 64 -3.94 8.37 -9.21
C ALA A 64 -3.11 7.08 -9.37
N LEU A 65 -2.75 6.44 -8.24
CA LEU A 65 -1.85 5.29 -8.20
C LEU A 65 -2.47 4.08 -7.45
N LYS A 66 -3.75 4.13 -7.07
CA LYS A 66 -4.38 3.11 -6.21
C LYS A 66 -4.30 1.67 -6.75
N ASP A 67 -4.28 1.52 -8.07
CA ASP A 67 -4.22 0.22 -8.76
C ASP A 67 -2.80 -0.14 -9.24
N ARG A 68 -1.80 0.72 -9.00
CA ARG A 68 -0.41 0.48 -9.42
C ARG A 68 0.21 -0.62 -8.58
N GLN A 69 0.89 -1.55 -9.26
CA GLN A 69 1.66 -2.62 -8.63
C GLN A 69 3.10 -2.55 -9.13
N TYR A 70 4.02 -2.17 -8.24
CA TYR A 70 5.44 -2.05 -8.60
C TYR A 70 6.21 -3.34 -8.32
N TYR A 71 5.95 -3.97 -7.17
CA TYR A 71 6.69 -5.16 -6.76
C TYR A 71 6.09 -6.43 -7.34
N THR A 72 6.84 -7.07 -8.24
CA THR A 72 6.51 -8.38 -8.80
C THR A 72 7.61 -9.36 -8.40
N PRO A 73 7.47 -10.03 -7.24
CA PRO A 73 8.50 -10.92 -6.70
C PRO A 73 8.75 -12.11 -7.63
N THR A 74 9.99 -12.57 -7.69
CA THR A 74 10.33 -13.82 -8.39
C THR A 74 10.02 -15.04 -7.51
N ARG A 75 10.00 -16.23 -8.12
CA ARG A 75 9.89 -17.51 -7.40
C ARG A 75 11.26 -18.13 -7.07
N TYR A 76 12.34 -17.35 -7.09
CA TYR A 76 13.68 -17.85 -6.84
C TYR A 76 14.14 -17.65 -5.39
N GLY A 77 14.63 -18.74 -4.78
CA GLY A 77 15.18 -18.70 -3.41
C GLY A 77 14.17 -18.17 -2.40
N THR A 78 14.65 -17.36 -1.45
CA THR A 78 13.81 -16.79 -0.38
C THR A 78 12.67 -15.90 -0.91
N GLU A 79 12.79 -15.35 -2.12
CA GLU A 79 11.76 -14.49 -2.69
C GLU A 79 10.46 -15.24 -3.03
N ALA A 80 10.53 -16.56 -3.21
CA ALA A 80 9.35 -17.39 -3.44
C ALA A 80 8.30 -17.24 -2.34
N ARG A 81 8.72 -17.21 -1.06
CA ARG A 81 7.83 -16.99 0.08
C ARG A 81 7.18 -15.59 0.03
N TYR A 82 7.92 -14.58 -0.40
CA TYR A 82 7.37 -13.22 -0.52
C TYR A 82 6.36 -13.11 -1.66
N ALA A 83 6.51 -13.91 -2.72
CA ALA A 83 5.48 -13.99 -3.75
C ALA A 83 4.16 -14.53 -3.22
N ASP A 84 4.17 -15.57 -2.37
CA ASP A 84 2.96 -16.07 -1.70
C ASP A 84 2.34 -15.01 -0.78
N VAL A 85 3.18 -14.32 0.00
CA VAL A 85 2.72 -13.25 0.91
C VAL A 85 2.07 -12.10 0.13
N VAL A 86 2.69 -11.66 -0.98
CA VAL A 86 2.17 -10.57 -1.80
C VAL A 86 0.82 -10.94 -2.44
N GLU A 87 0.67 -12.17 -2.92
CA GLU A 87 -0.60 -12.67 -3.47
C GLU A 87 -1.69 -12.68 -2.40
N MET A 88 -1.43 -13.27 -1.23
CA MET A 88 -2.36 -13.27 -0.10
C MET A 88 -2.74 -11.84 0.34
N VAL A 89 -1.76 -10.94 0.45
CA VAL A 89 -2.02 -9.54 0.82
C VAL A 89 -2.93 -8.88 -0.22
N ARG A 90 -2.65 -9.05 -1.52
CA ARG A 90 -3.46 -8.48 -2.60
C ARG A 90 -4.89 -9.01 -2.59
N GLU A 91 -5.10 -10.30 -2.35
CA GLU A 91 -6.44 -10.88 -2.22
C GLU A 91 -7.23 -10.27 -1.05
N ARG A 92 -6.59 -10.13 0.12
CA ARG A 92 -7.23 -9.52 1.29
C ARG A 92 -7.54 -8.03 1.06
N LEU A 93 -6.63 -7.28 0.43
CA LEU A 93 -6.87 -5.88 0.11
C LEU A 93 -8.00 -5.67 -0.91
N ARG A 94 -8.26 -6.68 -1.77
CA ARG A 94 -9.40 -6.68 -2.71
C ARG A 94 -10.71 -7.15 -2.08
N GLY A 95 -10.70 -7.62 -0.83
CA GLY A 95 -11.88 -8.19 -0.16
C GLY A 95 -12.32 -9.54 -0.74
N THR A 96 -11.41 -10.29 -1.38
CA THR A 96 -11.76 -11.54 -2.08
C THR A 96 -11.67 -12.79 -1.19
N ARG A 97 -11.27 -12.64 0.08
CA ARG A 97 -11.15 -13.74 1.05
C ARG A 97 -11.69 -13.29 2.41
N GLU A 98 -12.91 -13.71 2.73
CA GLU A 98 -13.49 -13.71 4.09
C GLU A 98 -13.15 -15.03 4.80
#